data_AF-A0AAW4PUX2-F1
#
_entry.id   AF-A0AAW4PUX2-F1
#
_cell.length_a   1.000
_cell.length_b   1.000
_cell.length_c   1.000
_cell.angle_alpha   90.00
_cell.angle_beta   90.00
_cell.angle_gamma   90.00
#
_symmetry.space_group_name_H-M   'P 1'
#
loop_
_entity.id
_entity.type
_entity.pdbx_description
1 polymer ?
#
loop_
_entity_poly.entity_id
_entity_poly.type
_entity_poly.pdbx_seq_one_letter_code
_entity_poly.pdbx_strand_id
1 'polypeptide(L)'
;MLFWVHAAVAYLVYRGISGGSTDRCDDVPIIALFGGALLPDLVDKPLAFVLPSLPSRSVAHSVFAAALVVLIVFYVTKHRDRWEVGAAYALGYGSHLAADLVDYLFVPEETLLFLFWPVVTDYHHVETIGDLLALVSPTPYVLGQTVVTVLGLWLWIADGMPGYPSTHRQ
;
A
#
# COMPACT_ATOMS: atom_id res chain seq x y z
N MET A 1 6.90 -4.17 -5.46
CA MET A 1 5.79 -4.00 -6.39
C MET A 1 5.77 -2.56 -6.88
N LEU A 2 5.03 -2.29 -7.96
CA LEU A 2 4.82 -0.93 -8.45
C LEU A 2 3.88 -0.19 -7.50
N PHE A 3 4.12 1.12 -7.36
CA PHE A 3 3.44 2.00 -6.41
C PHE A 3 1.91 1.84 -6.37
N TRP A 4 1.28 1.86 -7.53
CA TRP A 4 -0.18 1.83 -7.65
C TRP A 4 -0.79 0.44 -7.42
N VAL A 5 0.01 -0.63 -7.51
CA VAL A 5 -0.47 -2.00 -7.33
C VAL A 5 -0.95 -2.21 -5.90
N HIS A 6 -0.33 -1.55 -4.93
CA HIS A 6 -0.72 -1.64 -3.52
C HIS A 6 -2.16 -1.20 -3.27
N ALA A 7 -2.61 -0.13 -3.93
CA ALA A 7 -4.01 0.30 -3.84
C ALA A 7 -4.97 -0.75 -4.43
N ALA A 8 -4.61 -1.35 -5.57
CA ALA A 8 -5.41 -2.42 -6.18
C ALA A 8 -5.47 -3.66 -5.28
N VAL A 9 -4.33 -4.12 -4.74
CA VAL A 9 -4.27 -5.26 -3.82
C VAL A 9 -5.11 -5.00 -2.58
N ALA A 10 -4.92 -3.84 -1.92
CA ALA A 10 -5.68 -3.48 -0.73
C ALA A 10 -7.20 -3.47 -1.00
N TYR A 11 -7.62 -2.93 -2.14
CA TYR A 11 -9.02 -2.94 -2.54
C TYR A 11 -9.56 -4.35 -2.77
N LEU A 12 -8.82 -5.20 -3.49
CA LEU A 12 -9.22 -6.58 -3.77
C LEU A 12 -9.34 -7.41 -2.48
N VAL A 13 -8.39 -7.23 -1.54
CA VAL A 13 -8.43 -7.87 -0.22
C VAL A 13 -9.65 -7.39 0.57
N TYR A 14 -9.87 -6.07 0.64
CA TYR A 14 -11.04 -5.50 1.32
C TYR A 14 -12.35 -6.05 0.74
N ARG A 15 -12.49 -6.01 -0.59
CA ARG A 15 -13.65 -6.52 -1.32
C ARG A 15 -13.89 -8.01 -1.07
N GLY A 16 -12.83 -8.81 -1.04
CA GLY A 16 -12.88 -10.24 -0.73
C GLY A 16 -13.37 -10.51 0.69
N ILE A 17 -12.84 -9.78 1.68
CA ILE A 17 -13.25 -9.89 3.10
C ILE A 17 -14.70 -9.43 3.29
N SER A 18 -15.12 -8.38 2.59
CA SER A 18 -16.51 -7.88 2.62
C SER A 18 -17.51 -8.78 1.88
N GLY A 19 -17.05 -9.86 1.24
CA GLY A 19 -17.92 -10.84 0.60
C GLY A 19 -18.44 -10.46 -0.79
N GLY A 20 -17.84 -9.46 -1.45
CA GLY A 20 -18.24 -9.04 -2.79
C GLY A 20 -18.28 -7.53 -2.97
N SER A 21 -19.27 -7.05 -3.72
CA SER A 21 -19.41 -5.64 -4.08
C SER A 21 -19.47 -4.72 -2.85
N THR A 22 -18.89 -3.55 -2.98
CA THR A 22 -18.75 -2.52 -1.92
C THR A 22 -19.56 -1.26 -2.23
N ASP A 23 -20.53 -1.39 -3.12
CA ASP A 23 -21.49 -0.37 -3.58
C ASP A 23 -22.31 0.30 -2.45
N ARG A 24 -22.26 -0.26 -1.25
CA ARG A 24 -22.89 0.28 -0.03
C ARG A 24 -21.91 0.66 1.09
N CYS A 25 -20.60 0.58 0.82
CA CYS A 25 -19.59 0.95 1.82
C CYS A 25 -19.53 2.46 1.98
N ASP A 26 -19.25 2.90 3.20
CA ASP A 26 -18.94 4.30 3.46
C ASP A 26 -17.64 4.70 2.75
N ASP A 27 -17.62 5.89 2.18
CA ASP A 27 -16.47 6.42 1.43
C ASP A 27 -15.22 6.58 2.33
N VAL A 28 -15.42 6.94 3.61
CA VAL A 28 -14.34 7.29 4.53
C VAL A 28 -13.43 6.08 4.85
N PRO A 29 -13.95 4.89 5.19
CA PRO A 29 -13.13 3.68 5.29
C PRO A 29 -12.32 3.37 4.03
N ILE A 30 -12.89 3.54 2.83
CA ILE A 30 -12.18 3.24 1.58
C ILE A 30 -11.06 4.25 1.31
N ILE A 31 -11.27 5.53 1.62
CA ILE A 31 -10.21 6.54 1.59
C ILE A 31 -9.08 6.17 2.57
N ALA A 32 -9.44 5.72 3.78
CA ALA A 32 -8.47 5.30 4.78
C ALA A 32 -7.69 4.04 4.35
N LEU A 33 -8.36 3.07 3.71
CA LEU A 33 -7.74 1.90 3.09
C LEU A 33 -6.66 2.31 2.09
N PHE A 34 -6.99 3.19 1.14
CA PHE A 34 -6.01 3.68 0.16
C PHE A 34 -4.91 4.50 0.82
N GLY A 35 -5.24 5.31 1.83
CA GLY A 35 -4.26 6.04 2.62
C GLY A 35 -3.23 5.11 3.25
N GLY A 36 -3.67 4.03 3.91
CA GLY A 36 -2.78 3.02 4.48
C GLY A 36 -1.98 2.27 3.42
N ALA A 37 -2.60 1.93 2.29
CA ALA A 37 -1.97 1.19 1.20
C ALA A 37 -0.92 1.99 0.42
N LEU A 38 -0.96 3.33 0.46
CA LEU A 38 -0.03 4.19 -0.28
C LEU A 38 1.00 4.86 0.63
N LEU A 39 0.73 4.96 1.94
CA LEU A 39 1.60 5.70 2.86
C LEU A 39 3.06 5.22 2.84
N PRO A 40 3.38 3.90 2.90
CA PRO A 40 4.77 3.47 2.98
C PRO A 40 5.62 3.99 1.84
N ASP A 41 5.10 3.86 0.62
CA ASP A 41 5.74 4.36 -0.58
C ASP A 41 5.79 5.89 -0.66
N LEU A 42 4.72 6.58 -0.26
CA LEU A 42 4.66 8.05 -0.26
C LEU A 42 5.65 8.66 0.75
N VAL A 43 6.09 7.90 1.75
CA VAL A 43 7.09 8.33 2.72
C VAL A 43 8.49 7.93 2.26
N ASP A 44 8.74 6.63 2.06
CA ASP A 44 10.11 6.13 1.91
C ASP A 44 10.71 6.45 0.54
N LYS A 45 9.92 6.45 -0.54
CA LYS A 45 10.45 6.76 -1.88
C LYS A 45 10.93 8.21 -1.97
N PRO A 46 10.14 9.23 -1.59
CA PRO A 46 10.66 10.60 -1.55
C PRO A 46 11.82 10.77 -0.58
N LEU A 47 11.78 10.08 0.57
CA LEU A 47 12.83 10.19 1.57
C LEU A 47 14.18 9.66 1.06
N ALA A 48 14.19 8.53 0.35
CA ALA A 48 15.39 7.98 -0.25
C ALA A 48 15.98 8.88 -1.35
N PHE A 49 15.15 9.60 -2.11
CA PHE A 49 15.64 10.58 -3.09
C PHE A 49 16.26 11.82 -2.45
N VAL A 50 15.75 12.27 -1.29
CA VAL A 50 16.28 13.46 -0.59
C VAL A 50 17.45 13.11 0.34
N LEU A 51 17.47 11.89 0.88
CA LEU A 51 18.48 11.36 1.77
C LEU A 51 19.07 10.08 1.17
N PRO A 52 20.12 10.19 0.32
CA PRO A 52 20.68 9.04 -0.39
C PRO A 52 21.23 7.94 0.52
N SER A 53 21.47 8.23 1.80
CA SER A 53 21.89 7.25 2.81
C SER A 53 20.75 6.39 3.35
N LEU A 54 19.50 6.65 2.96
CA LEU A 54 18.35 5.87 3.37
C LEU A 54 17.89 4.93 2.25
N PRO A 55 17.62 3.66 2.55
CA PRO A 55 17.01 2.75 1.61
C PRO A 55 15.62 3.22 1.19
N SER A 56 15.23 2.89 -0.05
CA SER A 56 13.91 3.21 -0.63
C SER A 56 12.74 2.50 0.04
N ARG A 57 13.03 1.49 0.86
CA ARG A 57 12.11 0.86 1.81
C ARG A 57 12.79 0.89 3.15
N SER A 58 12.37 1.76 4.06
CA SER A 58 13.03 1.94 5.35
C SER A 58 12.03 2.28 6.45
N VAL A 59 11.77 3.56 6.69
CA VAL A 59 10.99 4.04 7.84
C VAL A 59 9.59 3.45 7.80
N ALA A 60 8.81 3.76 6.77
CA ALA A 60 7.40 3.39 6.68
C ALA A 60 7.18 1.97 6.12
N HIS A 61 8.21 1.31 5.59
CA HIS A 61 8.14 -0.13 5.30
C HIS A 61 8.54 -1.01 6.49
N SER A 62 9.06 -0.43 7.58
CA SER A 62 9.40 -1.18 8.79
C SER A 62 8.15 -1.65 9.55
N VAL A 63 8.23 -2.85 10.16
CA VAL A 63 7.13 -3.34 11.01
C VAL A 63 6.94 -2.49 12.26
N PHE A 64 8.01 -1.84 12.73
CA PHE A 64 7.96 -0.99 13.92
C PHE A 64 7.17 0.30 13.65
N ALA A 65 7.46 1.00 12.55
CA ALA A 65 6.69 2.18 12.16
C ALA A 65 5.27 1.80 11.74
N ALA A 66 5.10 0.71 11.01
CA ALA A 66 3.79 0.20 10.63
C ALA A 66 2.92 -0.05 11.86
N ALA A 67 3.43 -0.81 12.85
CA ALA A 67 2.72 -1.07 14.09
C ALA A 67 2.38 0.23 14.83
N LEU A 68 3.35 1.15 14.98
CA LEU A 68 3.12 2.42 15.66
C LEU A 68 2.04 3.26 14.99
N VAL A 69 2.14 3.47 13.67
CA VAL A 69 1.21 4.30 12.90
C VAL A 69 -0.18 3.66 12.87
N VAL A 70 -0.28 2.36 12.62
CA VAL A 70 -1.55 1.64 12.63
C VAL A 70 -2.22 1.71 14.01
N LEU A 71 -1.45 1.52 15.09
CA LEU A 71 -1.99 1.62 16.46
C LEU A 71 -2.50 3.03 16.77
N ILE A 72 -1.76 4.08 16.36
CA ILE A 72 -2.19 5.47 16.54
C ILE A 72 -3.49 5.74 15.78
N VAL A 73 -3.54 5.39 14.49
CA VAL A 73 -4.73 5.61 13.66
C VAL A 73 -5.92 4.85 14.25
N PHE A 74 -5.76 3.56 14.55
CA PHE A 74 -6.80 2.72 15.12
C PHE A 74 -7.31 3.25 16.46
N TYR A 75 -6.41 3.66 17.35
CA TYR A 75 -6.74 4.27 18.64
C TYR A 75 -7.57 5.55 18.45
N VAL A 76 -7.09 6.46 17.60
CA VAL A 76 -7.74 7.75 17.33
C VAL A 76 -9.13 7.56 16.71
N THR A 77 -9.28 6.63 15.76
CA THR A 77 -10.56 6.37 15.10
C THR A 77 -11.53 5.65 16.04
N LYS A 78 -11.04 4.75 16.88
CA LYS A 78 -11.85 4.06 17.89
C LYS A 78 -12.41 5.04 18.92
N HIS A 79 -11.61 6.02 19.36
CA HIS A 79 -12.06 7.07 20.29
C HIS A 79 -13.08 8.06 19.69
N ARG A 80 -13.33 7.99 18.38
CA ARG A 80 -14.35 8.80 17.70
C ARG A 80 -15.52 7.97 17.18
N ASP A 81 -15.68 6.73 17.68
CA ASP A 81 -16.72 5.80 17.23
C ASP A 81 -16.68 5.53 15.71
N ARG A 82 -15.47 5.53 15.12
CA ARG A 82 -15.23 5.25 13.69
C ARG A 82 -14.23 4.11 13.49
N TRP A 83 -14.37 3.04 14.27
CA TRP A 83 -13.39 1.94 14.29
C TRP A 83 -13.17 1.28 12.92
N GLU A 84 -14.19 1.30 12.06
CA GLU A 84 -14.16 0.80 10.68
C GLU A 84 -13.13 1.53 9.83
N VAL A 85 -12.95 2.84 10.06
CA VAL A 85 -11.95 3.67 9.35
C VAL A 85 -10.53 3.23 9.73
N GLY A 86 -10.29 3.00 11.02
CA GLY A 86 -9.00 2.51 11.51
C GLY A 86 -8.70 1.09 11.05
N ALA A 87 -9.72 0.21 11.03
CA ALA A 87 -9.59 -1.15 10.53
C ALA A 87 -9.27 -1.18 9.02
N ALA A 88 -9.94 -0.35 8.22
CA ALA A 88 -9.67 -0.22 6.79
C ALA A 88 -8.26 0.32 6.54
N TYR A 89 -7.81 1.34 7.28
CA TYR A 89 -6.43 1.83 7.21
C TYR A 89 -5.40 0.74 7.54
N ALA A 90 -5.63 -0.01 8.63
CA ALA A 90 -4.77 -1.11 9.04
C ALA A 90 -4.70 -2.20 7.97
N LEU A 91 -5.83 -2.54 7.34
CA LEU A 91 -5.89 -3.49 6.24
C LEU A 91 -5.10 -2.99 5.03
N GLY A 92 -5.18 -1.70 4.72
CA GLY A 92 -4.44 -1.09 3.61
C GLY A 92 -2.94 -1.17 3.82
N TYR A 93 -2.47 -0.74 4.98
CA TYR A 93 -1.05 -0.79 5.35
C TYR A 93 -0.54 -2.24 5.40
N GLY A 94 -1.29 -3.13 6.03
CA GLY A 94 -0.93 -4.55 6.10
C GLY A 94 -0.87 -5.20 4.72
N SER A 95 -1.82 -4.87 3.84
CA SER A 95 -1.83 -5.35 2.44
C SER A 95 -0.64 -4.81 1.66
N HIS A 96 -0.20 -3.57 1.92
CA HIS A 96 1.01 -3.00 1.32
C HIS A 96 2.23 -3.86 1.65
N LEU A 97 2.51 -4.06 2.94
CA LEU A 97 3.66 -4.85 3.38
C LEU A 97 3.56 -6.28 2.83
N ALA A 98 2.40 -6.94 2.98
CA ALA A 98 2.19 -8.29 2.48
C ALA A 98 2.44 -8.41 0.96
N ALA A 99 2.08 -7.38 0.19
CA ALA A 99 2.34 -7.33 -1.24
C ALA A 99 3.84 -7.19 -1.55
N ASP A 100 4.60 -6.41 -0.76
CA ASP A 100 6.06 -6.32 -0.92
C ASP A 100 6.78 -7.62 -0.56
N LEU A 101 6.27 -8.40 0.39
CA LEU A 101 6.83 -9.73 0.69
C LEU A 101 6.83 -10.64 -0.55
N VAL A 102 5.90 -10.43 -1.49
CA VAL A 102 5.83 -11.20 -2.73
C VAL A 102 7.03 -10.90 -3.63
N ASP A 103 7.60 -9.70 -3.59
CA ASP A 103 8.75 -9.35 -4.43
C ASP A 103 9.96 -10.27 -4.16
N TYR A 104 10.15 -10.70 -2.91
CA TYR A 104 11.20 -11.64 -2.52
C TYR A 104 11.17 -12.95 -3.32
N LEU A 105 10.00 -13.34 -3.82
CA LEU A 105 9.82 -14.56 -4.62
C LEU A 105 10.14 -14.36 -6.11
N PHE A 106 10.14 -13.11 -6.60
CA PHE A 106 10.23 -12.80 -8.04
C PHE A 106 11.40 -11.91 -8.42
N VAL A 107 12.05 -11.26 -7.46
CA VAL A 107 13.15 -10.33 -7.69
C VAL A 107 14.39 -10.84 -6.95
N PRO A 108 15.43 -11.32 -7.66
CA PRO A 108 16.56 -12.03 -7.05
C PRO A 108 17.35 -11.27 -5.97
N GLU A 109 17.35 -9.95 -6.02
CA GLU A 109 18.09 -9.08 -5.09
C GLU A 109 17.22 -8.53 -3.96
N GLU A 110 15.90 -8.82 -3.98
CA GLU A 110 15.02 -8.35 -2.92
C GLU A 110 15.28 -9.08 -1.60
N THR A 111 15.08 -8.35 -0.52
CA THR A 111 15.33 -8.84 0.82
C THR A 111 14.24 -8.34 1.75
N LEU A 112 13.92 -9.13 2.78
CA LEU A 112 12.94 -8.76 3.79
C LEU A 112 13.56 -7.92 4.93
N LEU A 113 14.85 -7.59 4.84
CA LEU A 113 15.56 -6.85 5.89
C LEU A 113 15.01 -5.45 6.13
N PHE A 114 14.35 -4.83 5.14
CA PHE A 114 13.70 -3.53 5.31
C PHE A 114 12.65 -3.53 6.42
N LEU A 115 12.00 -4.68 6.69
CA LEU A 115 11.01 -4.84 7.76
C LEU A 115 11.60 -4.50 9.14
N PHE A 116 12.91 -4.69 9.32
CA PHE A 116 13.60 -4.55 10.60
C PHE A 116 14.34 -3.21 10.74
N TRP A 117 14.18 -2.27 9.82
CA TRP A 117 14.71 -0.92 9.99
C TRP A 117 14.12 -0.27 11.27
N PRO A 118 14.89 0.41 12.14
CA PRO A 118 16.29 0.81 11.99
C PRO A 118 17.31 -0.15 12.63
N VAL A 119 16.89 -1.35 13.06
CA VAL A 119 17.78 -2.34 13.70
C VAL A 119 18.74 -2.94 12.67
N VAL A 120 18.23 -3.17 11.45
CA VAL A 120 19.02 -3.55 10.28
C VAL A 120 18.92 -2.42 9.26
N THR A 121 20.07 -1.96 8.76
CA THR A 121 20.14 -0.84 7.80
C THR A 121 21.00 -1.13 6.57
N ASP A 122 21.74 -2.24 6.57
CA ASP A 122 22.64 -2.62 5.47
C ASP A 122 21.91 -3.57 4.51
N TYR A 123 21.22 -2.99 3.52
CA TYR A 123 20.52 -3.72 2.46
C TYR A 123 20.37 -2.84 1.20
N HIS A 124 19.77 -3.40 0.13
CA HIS A 124 19.67 -2.72 -1.18
C HIS A 124 18.97 -1.37 -1.12
N HIS A 125 19.52 -0.40 -1.86
CA HIS A 125 18.98 0.96 -2.02
C HIS A 125 18.58 1.16 -3.48
N VAL A 126 17.40 1.74 -3.73
CA VAL A 126 17.10 2.36 -5.02
C VAL A 126 17.68 3.77 -4.96
N GLU A 127 18.78 4.01 -5.68
CA GLU A 127 19.57 5.24 -5.57
C GLU A 127 19.25 6.25 -6.68
N THR A 128 18.72 5.79 -7.83
CA THR A 128 18.54 6.65 -9.00
C THR A 128 17.15 6.58 -9.63
N ILE A 129 16.82 7.60 -10.42
CA ILE A 129 15.63 7.58 -11.29
C ILE A 129 15.71 6.44 -12.31
N GLY A 130 16.92 6.07 -12.75
CA GLY A 130 17.13 4.94 -13.66
C GLY A 130 16.66 3.62 -13.03
N ASP A 131 16.98 3.40 -11.76
CA ASP A 131 16.56 2.22 -11.00
C ASP A 131 15.03 2.19 -10.83
N LEU A 132 14.41 3.36 -10.59
CA LEU A 132 12.95 3.48 -10.54
C LEU A 132 12.31 3.13 -11.89
N LEU A 133 12.88 3.59 -13.00
CA LEU A 133 12.40 3.27 -14.34
C LEU A 133 12.63 1.80 -14.71
N ALA A 134 13.68 1.17 -14.17
CA ALA A 134 13.92 -0.24 -14.38
C ALA A 134 12.78 -1.11 -13.81
N LEU A 135 12.11 -0.67 -12.73
CA LEU A 135 10.99 -1.38 -12.13
C LEU A 135 9.76 -1.52 -13.04
N VAL A 136 9.59 -0.64 -14.03
CA VAL A 136 8.49 -0.73 -15.02
C VAL A 136 8.85 -1.52 -16.27
N SER A 137 10.06 -2.10 -16.32
CA SER A 137 10.46 -2.95 -17.45
C SER A 137 9.50 -4.13 -17.62
N PRO A 138 9.10 -4.47 -18.86
CA PRO A 138 8.07 -5.48 -19.12
C PRO A 138 8.60 -6.90 -18.85
N THR A 139 8.58 -7.30 -17.59
CA THR A 139 8.84 -8.67 -17.13
C THR A 139 7.50 -9.41 -16.90
N PRO A 140 7.47 -10.75 -16.88
CA PRO A 140 6.26 -11.49 -16.50
C PRO A 140 5.69 -11.05 -15.14
N TYR A 141 6.56 -10.69 -14.20
CA TYR A 141 6.15 -10.18 -12.90
C TYR A 141 5.43 -8.83 -13.00
N VAL A 142 5.97 -7.89 -13.77
CA VAL A 142 5.33 -6.58 -14.03
C VAL A 142 4.01 -6.72 -14.80
N LEU A 143 3.93 -7.67 -15.74
CA LEU A 143 2.67 -7.99 -16.41
C LEU A 143 1.62 -8.54 -15.44
N GLY A 144 2.00 -9.42 -14.52
CA GLY A 144 1.11 -9.91 -13.46
C GLY A 144 0.58 -8.78 -12.58
N GLN A 145 1.46 -7.87 -12.14
CA GLN A 145 1.08 -6.66 -11.41
C GLN A 145 0.14 -5.75 -12.20
N THR A 146 0.35 -5.64 -13.52
CA THR A 146 -0.53 -4.89 -14.42
C THR A 146 -1.92 -5.51 -14.47
N VAL A 147 -2.03 -6.84 -14.58
CA VAL A 147 -3.32 -7.55 -14.54
C VAL A 147 -4.05 -7.33 -13.22
N VAL A 148 -3.34 -7.42 -12.08
CA VAL A 148 -3.90 -7.15 -10.75
C VAL A 148 -4.41 -5.71 -10.66
N THR A 149 -3.64 -4.75 -11.17
CA THR A 149 -4.03 -3.33 -11.20
C THR A 149 -5.29 -3.12 -12.01
N VAL A 150 -5.36 -3.67 -13.23
CA VAL A 150 -6.53 -3.56 -14.12
C VAL A 150 -7.76 -4.20 -13.49
N LEU A 151 -7.61 -5.38 -12.88
CA LEU A 151 -8.70 -6.07 -12.19
C LEU A 151 -9.21 -5.25 -10.99
N GLY A 152 -8.31 -4.75 -10.15
CA GLY A 152 -8.66 -3.92 -9.00
C GLY A 152 -9.38 -2.64 -9.42
N LEU A 153 -8.86 -1.94 -10.43
CA LEU A 153 -9.47 -0.74 -10.98
C LEU A 153 -10.85 -1.02 -11.59
N TRP A 154 -10.98 -2.09 -12.37
CA TRP A 154 -12.25 -2.48 -12.97
C TRP A 154 -13.32 -2.79 -11.90
N LEU A 155 -12.97 -3.55 -10.87
CA LEU A 155 -13.90 -3.86 -9.78
C LEU A 155 -14.24 -2.62 -8.95
N TRP A 156 -13.27 -1.73 -8.68
CA TRP A 156 -13.54 -0.47 -7.99
C TRP A 156 -14.50 0.43 -8.77
N ILE A 157 -14.36 0.51 -10.09
CA ILE A 157 -15.31 1.23 -10.96
C ILE A 157 -16.67 0.53 -10.95
N ALA A 158 -16.70 -0.81 -11.06
CA ALA A 158 -17.94 -1.59 -11.05
C ALA A 158 -18.73 -1.47 -9.73
N ASP A 159 -18.02 -1.29 -8.62
CA ASP A 159 -18.61 -1.06 -7.29
C ASP A 159 -18.99 0.43 -7.06
N GLY A 160 -18.90 1.29 -8.08
CA GLY A 160 -19.36 2.68 -8.00
C GLY A 160 -18.30 3.69 -7.54
N MET A 161 -17.02 3.33 -7.60
CA MET A 161 -15.88 4.18 -7.21
C MET A 161 -15.96 4.67 -5.75
N PRO A 162 -16.17 3.78 -4.77
CA PRO A 162 -16.29 4.18 -3.38
C PRO A 162 -15.03 4.94 -2.91
N GLY A 163 -15.22 5.97 -2.09
CA GLY A 163 -14.16 6.91 -1.68
C GLY A 163 -13.94 8.07 -2.64
N TYR A 164 -14.54 8.06 -3.84
CA TYR A 164 -14.54 9.20 -4.74
C TYR A 164 -15.78 10.08 -4.48
N PRO A 165 -15.64 11.41 -4.27
CA PRO A 165 -16.78 12.28 -4.05
C PRO A 165 -17.71 12.27 -5.27
N SER A 166 -18.87 11.61 -5.14
CA SER A 166 -19.91 11.69 -6.16
C SER A 166 -20.54 13.09 -6.10
N THR A 167 -20.40 13.87 -7.16
CA THR A 167 -21.06 15.19 -7.31
C THR A 167 -22.59 15.11 -7.43
N HIS A 168 -23.17 13.90 -7.30
CA HIS A 168 -24.59 13.61 -7.48
C HIS A 168 -25.21 12.95 -6.25
N ARG A 169 -25.12 13.60 -5.09
CA ARG A 169 -26.07 13.39 -3.99
C ARG A 169 -26.61 14.74 -3.52
N GLN A 170 -27.63 15.22 -4.23
CA GLN A 170 -28.65 16.13 -3.71
C GLN A 170 -30.01 15.45 -3.84
#